data_AF-A0A8C3WQL9-F1
#
_entry.id   AF-A0A8C3WQL9-F1
#
_cell.length_a   1.000
_cell.length_b   1.000
_cell.length_c   1.000
_cell.angle_alpha   90.00
_cell.angle_beta   90.00
_cell.angle_gamma   90.00
#
_symmetry.space_group_name_H-M   'P 1'
#
loop_
_entity.id
_entity.type
_entity.pdbx_description
1 polymer ?
#
loop_
_entity_poly.entity_id
_entity_poly.type
_entity_poly.pdbx_seq_one_letter_code
_entity_poly.pdbx_strand_id
1 'polypeptide(L)'
;MASSGGGGPSQPPSPALSSVSPGSLSTCRSCSHNICMVSDFFYPNMGGVESHIYQLSQCLIERGHKVIIVTHAYGNRKGIRYLTNGLKVYYLPLKVMYNQSTATTLFHSLPLLRVRLLGALEHKDVRNVLVQGHIFLNTSLTEAFCMAIVEAASCGLQVVSTRVGGIPEVLPESLIILCEPSVKSLCEGLEKAISQLKSGALPPPESIHNIVKTFYTWRNVAERTEKVYDRVAGEAVLPMDERLDRLISRCGPVTGYIFALLAVFNFLFLVFLRWMIPDSIIDVAVDATGPKGAWTHQYPSREKGDENTEESETR
;
A
#
# COMPACT_ATOMS: atom_id res chain seq x y z
N MET A 1 -66.17 -40.71 -12.29
CA MET A 1 -65.54 -40.99 -10.98
C MET A 1 -64.31 -40.08 -10.91
N ALA A 2 -64.41 -38.92 -10.26
CA ALA A 2 -63.90 -38.67 -8.90
C ALA A 2 -62.43 -39.12 -8.75
N SER A 3 -61.45 -38.34 -8.31
CA SER A 3 -61.38 -37.02 -7.68
C SER A 3 -59.88 -36.67 -7.52
N SER A 4 -59.57 -35.37 -7.32
CA SER A 4 -58.51 -34.81 -6.43
C SER A 4 -57.08 -35.36 -6.49
N GLY A 5 -56.00 -34.58 -6.50
CA GLY A 5 -55.80 -33.21 -6.05
C GLY A 5 -54.30 -32.87 -6.18
N GLY A 6 -54.00 -31.58 -6.25
CA GLY A 6 -52.69 -31.06 -6.63
C GLY A 6 -51.58 -31.22 -5.58
N GLY A 7 -50.35 -31.23 -6.09
CA GLY A 7 -49.11 -31.03 -5.34
C GLY A 7 -48.11 -30.31 -6.24
N GLY A 8 -48.01 -28.98 -6.09
CA GLY A 8 -46.93 -28.17 -6.66
C GLY A 8 -45.79 -28.03 -5.65
N PRO A 9 -44.52 -27.98 -6.09
CA PRO A 9 -43.38 -27.97 -5.18
C PRO A 9 -43.18 -26.62 -4.47
N SER A 10 -42.80 -26.73 -3.20
CA SER A 10 -42.52 -25.69 -2.21
C SER A 10 -41.43 -24.68 -2.61
N GLN A 11 -41.74 -23.39 -2.50
CA GLN A 11 -40.76 -22.29 -2.46
C GLN A 11 -40.07 -22.22 -1.08
N PRO A 12 -38.79 -21.83 -0.99
CA PRO A 12 -38.11 -21.58 0.28
C PRO A 12 -38.54 -20.23 0.89
N PRO A 13 -38.56 -20.08 2.22
CA PRO A 13 -39.01 -18.85 2.87
C PRO A 13 -37.96 -17.73 2.76
N SER A 14 -38.43 -16.50 2.55
CA SER A 14 -37.64 -15.26 2.59
C SER A 14 -37.16 -14.96 4.02
N PRO A 15 -35.90 -14.53 4.23
CA PRO A 15 -35.45 -14.14 5.56
C PRO A 15 -35.97 -12.75 5.93
N ALA A 16 -36.58 -12.66 7.12
CA ALA A 16 -37.07 -11.43 7.71
C ALA A 16 -35.92 -10.46 8.07
N LEU A 17 -36.08 -9.18 7.75
CA LEU A 17 -35.21 -8.09 8.22
C LEU A 17 -35.30 -8.01 9.76
N SER A 18 -34.18 -8.25 10.44
CA SER A 18 -34.01 -7.92 11.85
C SER A 18 -33.31 -6.57 11.99
N SER A 19 -33.94 -5.66 12.73
CA SER A 19 -33.43 -4.34 13.08
C SER A 19 -32.27 -4.45 14.07
N VAL A 20 -31.06 -4.07 13.63
CA VAL A 20 -29.88 -4.01 14.51
C VAL A 20 -29.87 -2.66 15.24
N SER A 21 -29.92 -2.71 16.56
CA SER A 21 -29.76 -1.54 17.45
C SER A 21 -28.28 -1.13 17.55
N PRO A 22 -27.96 0.16 17.64
CA PRO A 22 -26.57 0.63 17.73
C PRO A 22 -26.06 0.48 19.16
N GLY A 23 -25.39 -0.64 19.44
CA GLY A 23 -24.78 -0.91 20.73
C GLY A 23 -23.35 -1.41 20.57
N SER A 24 -22.40 -0.62 21.09
CA SER A 24 -21.05 -1.05 21.50
C SER A 24 -20.16 -1.68 20.42
N LEU A 25 -19.32 -0.87 19.76
CA LEU A 25 -18.05 -1.38 19.22
C LEU A 25 -17.21 -1.87 20.39
N SER A 26 -17.28 -3.17 20.67
CA SER A 26 -16.29 -3.86 21.46
C SER A 26 -14.97 -3.76 20.69
N THR A 27 -14.10 -2.83 21.06
CA THR A 27 -12.69 -2.87 20.66
C THR A 27 -12.09 -4.13 21.30
N CYS A 28 -12.16 -5.26 20.59
CA CYS A 28 -11.26 -6.37 20.85
C CYS A 28 -9.85 -5.80 20.77
N ARG A 29 -9.18 -5.65 21.92
CA ARG A 29 -7.77 -5.29 21.95
C ARG A 29 -7.03 -6.44 21.29
N SER A 30 -6.63 -6.26 20.04
CA SER A 30 -5.65 -7.12 19.41
C SER A 30 -4.35 -7.07 20.21
N CYS A 31 -3.53 -8.11 20.05
CA CYS A 31 -2.19 -8.11 20.60
C CYS A 31 -1.38 -6.94 19.99
N SER A 32 -0.68 -6.18 20.84
CA SER A 32 0.26 -5.18 20.37
C SER A 32 1.46 -5.87 19.71
N HIS A 33 1.65 -5.65 18.40
CA HIS A 33 2.77 -6.22 17.64
C HIS A 33 3.98 -5.29 17.62
N ASN A 34 5.17 -5.90 17.59
CA ASN A 34 6.44 -5.25 17.29
C ASN A 34 6.78 -5.49 15.82
N ILE A 35 6.55 -4.49 14.98
CA ILE A 35 6.61 -4.58 13.52
C ILE A 35 7.87 -3.88 13.02
N CYS A 36 8.74 -4.62 12.36
CA CYS A 36 9.89 -4.08 11.64
C CYS A 36 9.62 -4.14 10.14
N MET A 37 9.50 -2.98 9.49
CA MET A 37 9.37 -2.89 8.04
C MET A 37 10.74 -2.61 7.43
N VAL A 38 11.21 -3.51 6.57
CA VAL A 38 12.52 -3.38 5.90
C VAL A 38 12.27 -3.08 4.43
N SER A 39 12.83 -1.98 3.93
CA SER A 39 12.68 -1.57 2.54
C SER A 39 13.89 -0.79 2.04
N ASP A 40 14.32 -1.10 0.83
CA ASP A 40 15.33 -0.31 0.10
C ASP A 40 14.78 1.04 -0.35
N PHE A 41 13.46 1.24 -0.35
CA PHE A 41 12.83 2.49 -0.73
C PHE A 41 12.14 3.11 0.49
N PHE A 42 12.66 4.24 0.95
CA PHE A 42 12.02 5.05 1.98
C PHE A 42 12.47 6.52 1.92
N TYR A 43 11.86 7.39 2.72
CA TYR A 43 12.22 8.82 2.73
C TYR A 43 13.73 9.04 2.92
N PRO A 44 14.35 9.99 2.22
CA PRO A 44 13.78 11.18 1.59
C PRO A 44 13.26 11.00 0.15
N ASN A 45 13.50 9.85 -0.47
CA ASN A 45 12.97 9.60 -1.80
C ASN A 45 11.45 9.50 -1.73
N MET A 46 10.77 10.08 -2.73
CA MET A 46 9.32 10.07 -2.84
C MET A 46 8.92 9.12 -3.94
N GLY A 47 8.00 8.21 -3.64
CA GLY A 47 7.45 7.26 -4.60
C GLY A 47 6.27 6.49 -4.01
N GLY A 48 5.70 5.59 -4.81
CA GLY A 48 4.54 4.80 -4.41
C GLY A 48 4.84 3.85 -3.25
N VAL A 49 6.02 3.22 -3.26
CA VAL A 49 6.46 2.28 -2.21
C VAL A 49 6.72 3.02 -0.91
N GLU A 50 7.44 4.14 -0.96
CA GLU A 50 7.76 4.97 0.20
C GLU A 50 6.49 5.51 0.85
N SER A 51 5.55 6.00 0.03
CA SER A 51 4.26 6.50 0.50
C SER A 51 3.42 5.37 1.11
N HIS A 52 3.44 4.17 0.52
CA HIS A 52 2.73 3.01 1.04
C HIS A 52 3.25 2.61 2.43
N ILE A 53 4.58 2.44 2.56
CA ILE A 53 5.20 2.07 3.83
C ILE A 53 4.93 3.14 4.89
N TYR A 54 5.08 4.42 4.53
CA TYR A 54 4.81 5.50 5.46
C TYR A 54 3.35 5.50 5.92
N GLN A 55 2.37 5.54 5.02
CA GLN A 55 0.95 5.62 5.40
C GLN A 55 0.49 4.39 6.18
N LEU A 56 0.93 3.19 5.79
CA LEU A 56 0.64 1.96 6.52
C LEU A 56 1.23 2.01 7.95
N SER A 57 2.49 2.46 8.09
CA SER A 57 3.14 2.57 9.40
C SER A 57 2.39 3.54 10.33
N GLN A 58 1.87 4.65 9.80
CA GLN A 58 1.08 5.62 10.56
C GLN A 58 -0.22 4.99 11.09
N CYS A 59 -0.97 4.33 10.22
CA CYS A 59 -2.20 3.66 10.64
C CYS A 59 -1.95 2.53 11.65
N LEU A 60 -0.84 1.80 11.54
CA LEU A 60 -0.50 0.75 12.52
C LEU A 60 -0.07 1.34 13.88
N ILE A 61 0.65 2.47 13.89
CA ILE A 61 0.98 3.20 15.12
C ILE A 61 -0.27 3.73 15.81
N GLU A 62 -1.20 4.34 15.05
CA GLU A 62 -2.50 4.81 15.56
C GLU A 62 -3.32 3.69 16.19
N ARG A 63 -3.21 2.47 15.65
CA ARG A 63 -3.86 1.26 16.18
C ARG A 63 -3.15 0.67 17.42
N GLY A 64 -2.05 1.28 17.84
CA GLY A 64 -1.33 0.92 19.05
C GLY A 64 -0.25 -0.13 18.86
N HIS A 65 0.17 -0.42 17.62
CA HIS A 65 1.33 -1.28 17.38
C HIS A 65 2.64 -0.49 17.42
N LYS A 66 3.72 -1.18 17.77
CA LYS A 66 5.08 -0.62 17.67
C LYS A 66 5.58 -0.84 16.25
N VAL A 67 5.85 0.24 15.53
CA VAL A 67 6.41 0.16 14.17
C VAL A 67 7.78 0.83 14.12
N ILE A 68 8.73 0.15 13.49
CA ILE A 68 10.03 0.70 13.09
C ILE A 68 10.28 0.42 11.61
N ILE A 69 11.07 1.29 10.97
CA ILE A 69 11.48 1.13 9.58
C ILE A 69 12.99 0.98 9.50
N VAL A 70 13.47 0.05 8.70
CA VAL A 70 14.89 -0.12 8.39
C VAL A 70 15.08 0.10 6.89
N THR A 71 15.96 1.02 6.55
CA THR A 71 16.29 1.39 5.16
C THR A 71 17.77 1.70 5.02
N HIS A 72 18.24 1.88 3.79
CA HIS A 72 19.63 2.23 3.53
C HIS A 72 19.87 3.74 3.65
N ALA A 73 21.13 4.13 3.77
CA ALA A 73 21.54 5.51 3.92
C ALA A 73 21.44 6.31 2.61
N TYR A 74 20.81 7.48 2.68
CA TYR A 74 20.76 8.43 1.56
C TYR A 74 21.68 9.62 1.82
N GLY A 75 22.89 9.60 1.25
CA GLY A 75 23.87 10.67 1.43
C GLY A 75 24.14 10.96 2.92
N ASN A 76 23.74 12.14 3.39
CA ASN A 76 23.89 12.57 4.80
C ASN A 76 22.80 12.01 5.75
N ARG A 77 21.76 11.35 5.22
CA ARG A 77 20.76 10.64 6.05
C ARG A 77 21.27 9.25 6.41
N LYS A 78 21.93 9.17 7.57
CA LYS A 78 22.47 7.96 8.21
C LYS A 78 22.01 7.87 9.66
N GLY A 79 22.10 6.67 10.24
CA GLY A 79 21.79 6.43 11.65
C GLY A 79 20.30 6.44 11.95
N ILE A 80 19.96 6.71 13.20
CA ILE A 80 18.57 6.70 13.67
C ILE A 80 17.95 8.07 13.45
N ARG A 81 16.76 8.11 12.82
CA ARG A 81 15.96 9.33 12.70
C ARG A 81 14.53 9.06 13.11
N TYR A 82 13.85 10.13 13.52
CA TYR A 82 12.45 10.11 13.89
C TYR A 82 11.69 11.00 12.93
N LEU A 83 10.63 10.45 12.36
CA LEU A 83 9.68 11.17 11.52
C LEU A 83 8.46 11.55 12.37
N THR A 84 7.51 12.23 11.73
CA THR A 84 6.23 12.62 12.33
C THR A 84 5.49 11.44 12.97
N ASN A 85 4.72 11.74 14.01
CA ASN A 85 3.95 10.78 14.82
C ASN A 85 4.80 9.66 15.44
N GLY A 86 6.06 9.97 15.76
CA GLY A 86 6.96 9.06 16.49
C GLY A 86 7.51 7.90 15.66
N LEU A 87 7.35 7.89 14.33
CA LEU A 87 7.88 6.83 13.48
C LEU A 87 9.41 6.80 13.49
N LYS A 88 10.00 5.73 14.01
CA LYS A 88 11.45 5.53 14.10
C LYS A 88 12.00 4.83 12.85
N VAL A 89 13.06 5.39 12.29
CA VAL A 89 13.69 4.93 11.06
C VAL A 89 15.19 4.72 11.28
N TYR A 90 15.68 3.53 10.92
CA TYR A 90 17.10 3.18 10.93
C TYR A 90 17.64 3.30 9.50
N TYR A 91 18.54 4.24 9.27
CA TYR A 91 19.30 4.40 8.03
C TYR A 91 20.64 3.69 8.16
N LEU A 92 20.69 2.45 7.67
CA LEU A 92 21.90 1.64 7.67
C LEU A 92 22.92 2.17 6.65
N PRO A 93 24.22 2.15 6.94
CA PRO A 93 25.27 2.64 6.03
C PRO A 93 25.53 1.66 4.87
N LEU A 94 24.47 1.18 4.22
CA LEU A 94 24.51 0.30 3.06
C LEU A 94 24.54 1.15 1.78
N LYS A 95 25.46 0.83 0.87
CA LYS A 95 25.54 1.45 -0.44
C LYS A 95 24.63 0.68 -1.39
N VAL A 96 23.54 1.31 -1.82
CA VAL A 96 22.67 0.75 -2.85
C VAL A 96 23.26 0.95 -4.24
N MET A 97 23.09 -0.05 -5.11
CA MET A 97 23.43 0.01 -6.52
C MET A 97 22.15 0.10 -7.36
N TYR A 98 21.37 1.16 -7.23
CA TYR A 98 20.35 1.48 -8.23
C TYR A 98 19.76 2.89 -8.04
N ASN A 99 19.80 3.70 -9.10
CA ASN A 99 18.76 4.68 -9.38
C ASN A 99 18.76 4.95 -10.89
N GLN A 100 17.97 4.19 -11.65
CA GLN A 100 17.85 4.36 -13.11
C GLN A 100 16.74 5.37 -13.42
N SER A 101 17.08 6.65 -13.43
CA SER A 101 16.34 7.64 -14.20
C SER A 101 17.19 8.01 -15.41
N THR A 102 16.83 7.50 -16.58
CA THR A 102 17.52 7.77 -17.85
C THR A 102 17.35 9.24 -18.23
N ALA A 103 18.44 9.88 -18.64
CA ALA A 103 18.57 11.32 -18.98
C ALA A 103 17.77 11.80 -20.21
N THR A 104 16.73 11.08 -20.65
CA THR A 104 16.03 11.37 -21.92
C THR A 104 14.93 12.43 -21.79
N THR A 105 14.89 13.21 -20.71
CA THR A 105 14.00 14.38 -20.59
C THR A 105 14.60 15.66 -21.21
N LEU A 106 15.83 15.61 -21.74
CA LEU A 106 16.57 16.78 -22.24
C LEU A 106 16.30 17.16 -23.71
N PHE A 107 15.60 16.33 -24.46
CA PHE A 107 15.16 16.66 -25.82
C PHE A 107 13.64 16.53 -25.87
N HIS A 108 12.98 17.43 -26.61
CA HIS A 108 11.53 17.56 -26.80
C HIS A 108 10.84 18.71 -26.04
N SER A 109 11.35 19.93 -26.25
CA SER A 109 10.49 21.11 -26.31
C SER A 109 10.40 21.59 -27.76
N LEU A 110 9.69 20.82 -28.61
CA LEU A 110 9.29 21.29 -29.93
C LEU A 110 7.88 21.89 -29.80
N PRO A 111 7.67 23.19 -30.05
CA PRO A 111 6.37 23.87 -29.94
C PRO A 111 5.31 23.40 -30.95
N LEU A 112 5.61 22.38 -31.77
CA LEU A 112 4.78 21.92 -32.89
C LEU A 112 3.80 20.80 -32.51
N LEU A 113 3.85 20.30 -31.26
CA LEU A 113 2.93 19.29 -30.76
C LEU A 113 2.01 19.91 -29.70
N ARG A 114 0.70 19.58 -29.72
CA ARG A 114 -0.29 19.96 -28.68
C ARG A 114 -0.05 19.24 -27.33
N VAL A 115 1.21 18.94 -27.00
CA VAL A 115 1.62 18.15 -25.85
C VAL A 115 2.36 19.08 -24.88
N ARG A 116 1.85 19.18 -23.65
CA ARG A 116 2.50 19.92 -22.56
C ARG A 116 3.21 18.93 -21.64
N LEU A 117 4.53 18.86 -21.71
CA LEU A 117 5.34 18.09 -20.77
C LEU A 117 5.58 18.92 -19.51
N LEU A 118 5.15 18.43 -18.36
CA LEU A 118 5.24 19.16 -17.09
C LEU A 118 6.55 18.91 -16.33
N GLY A 119 7.34 17.92 -16.76
CA GLY A 119 8.51 17.46 -16.02
C GLY A 119 8.13 16.71 -14.75
N ALA A 120 9.07 16.63 -13.80
CA ALA A 120 8.83 16.03 -12.49
C ALA A 120 7.96 16.97 -11.65
N LEU A 121 6.85 16.45 -11.14
CA LEU A 121 5.95 17.17 -10.24
C LEU A 121 6.14 16.66 -8.81
N GLU A 122 6.10 17.58 -7.84
CA GLU A 122 5.99 17.19 -6.45
C GLU A 122 4.62 16.55 -6.19
N HIS A 123 4.58 15.56 -5.29
CA HIS A 123 3.36 14.79 -5.01
C HIS A 123 2.17 15.69 -4.60
N LYS A 124 2.43 16.80 -3.90
CA LYS A 124 1.40 17.78 -3.49
C LYS A 124 0.69 18.45 -4.67
N ASP A 125 1.37 18.56 -5.82
CA ASP A 125 0.89 19.26 -7.01
C ASP A 125 0.22 18.31 -8.02
N VAL A 126 0.40 16.99 -7.87
CA VAL A 126 -0.15 15.96 -8.76
C VAL A 126 -1.67 16.11 -8.89
N ARG A 127 -2.38 16.29 -7.77
CA ARG A 127 -3.84 16.51 -7.78
C ARG A 127 -4.23 17.70 -8.65
N ASN A 128 -3.54 18.83 -8.51
CA ASN A 128 -3.87 20.08 -9.22
C ASN A 128 -3.74 19.91 -10.74
N VAL A 129 -2.89 18.99 -11.18
CA VAL A 129 -2.70 18.66 -12.59
C VAL A 129 -3.73 17.64 -13.07
N LEU A 130 -3.94 16.55 -12.32
CA LEU A 130 -4.88 15.50 -12.72
C LEU A 130 -6.28 16.05 -12.94
N VAL A 131 -6.79 16.90 -12.05
CA VAL A 131 -8.14 17.49 -12.18
C VAL A 131 -8.36 18.36 -13.43
N GLN A 132 -7.29 18.75 -14.14
CA GLN A 132 -7.38 19.47 -15.42
C GLN A 132 -7.62 18.52 -16.61
N GLY A 133 -7.43 17.21 -16.41
CA GLY A 133 -7.56 16.18 -17.42
C GLY A 133 -8.92 15.48 -17.40
N HIS A 134 -9.19 14.74 -18.48
CA HIS A 134 -10.41 13.92 -18.61
C HIS A 134 -10.11 12.42 -18.67
N ILE A 135 -8.94 12.05 -19.22
CA ILE A 135 -8.53 10.67 -19.45
C ILE A 135 -7.11 10.50 -18.91
N PHE A 136 -6.88 9.43 -18.16
CA PHE A 136 -5.56 8.99 -17.73
C PHE A 136 -5.17 7.73 -18.49
N LEU A 137 -3.98 7.73 -19.09
CA LEU A 137 -3.47 6.62 -19.90
C LEU A 137 -2.22 6.03 -19.24
N ASN A 138 -2.27 4.73 -18.93
CA ASN A 138 -1.12 3.96 -18.45
C ASN A 138 -0.74 2.89 -19.48
N THR A 139 0.49 2.95 -19.98
CA THR A 139 1.00 2.03 -21.02
C THR A 139 2.13 1.14 -20.52
N SER A 140 2.16 0.87 -19.22
CA SER A 140 3.20 0.05 -18.58
C SER A 140 3.17 -1.40 -19.10
N LEU A 141 4.33 -2.02 -19.27
CA LEU A 141 4.43 -3.43 -19.67
C LEU A 141 4.33 -4.38 -18.46
N THR A 142 4.63 -3.89 -17.27
CA THR A 142 4.58 -4.64 -16.01
C THR A 142 4.15 -3.69 -14.91
N GLU A 143 3.17 -4.09 -14.09
CA GLU A 143 2.78 -3.34 -12.90
C GLU A 143 2.26 -4.27 -11.81
N ALA A 144 2.54 -3.95 -10.55
CA ALA A 144 1.98 -4.67 -9.40
C ALA A 144 0.63 -4.08 -8.98
N PHE A 145 0.52 -2.75 -8.81
CA PHE A 145 -0.71 -2.11 -8.35
C PHE A 145 -0.94 -0.71 -8.96
N CYS A 146 0.12 0.03 -9.30
CA CYS A 146 0.03 1.37 -9.86
C CYS A 146 -0.85 2.36 -9.07
N MET A 147 -0.29 2.98 -8.03
CA MET A 147 -0.99 4.02 -7.24
C MET A 147 -1.53 5.16 -8.10
N ALA A 148 -0.85 5.50 -9.20
CA ALA A 148 -1.25 6.56 -10.12
C ALA A 148 -2.64 6.32 -10.76
N ILE A 149 -3.02 5.05 -10.99
CA ILE A 149 -4.35 4.70 -11.50
C ILE A 149 -5.43 5.06 -10.47
N VAL A 150 -5.19 4.74 -9.20
CA VAL A 150 -6.12 5.06 -8.10
C VAL A 150 -6.20 6.57 -7.88
N GLU A 151 -5.08 7.29 -7.96
CA GLU A 151 -5.03 8.76 -7.86
C GLU A 151 -5.80 9.43 -8.99
N ALA A 152 -5.61 8.98 -10.24
CA ALA A 152 -6.30 9.50 -11.41
C ALA A 152 -7.81 9.22 -11.35
N ALA A 153 -8.21 7.99 -11.01
CA ALA A 153 -9.61 7.65 -10.84
C ALA A 153 -10.24 8.43 -9.68
N SER A 154 -9.51 8.66 -8.58
CA SER A 154 -9.96 9.49 -7.46
C SER A 154 -10.16 10.96 -7.85
N CYS A 155 -9.45 11.45 -8.87
CA CYS A 155 -9.66 12.78 -9.46
C CYS A 155 -10.80 12.78 -10.50
N GLY A 156 -11.43 11.63 -10.76
CA GLY A 156 -12.57 11.48 -11.66
C GLY A 156 -12.19 11.34 -13.14
N LEU A 157 -10.94 10.99 -13.45
CA LEU A 157 -10.51 10.77 -14.83
C LEU A 157 -10.93 9.37 -15.27
N GLN A 158 -11.31 9.23 -16.55
CA GLN A 158 -11.48 7.92 -17.16
C GLN A 158 -10.11 7.26 -17.33
N VAL A 159 -9.93 6.10 -16.72
CA VAL A 159 -8.66 5.36 -16.80
C VAL A 159 -8.67 4.43 -18.01
N VAL A 160 -7.59 4.46 -18.78
CA VAL A 160 -7.24 3.49 -19.81
C VAL A 160 -5.88 2.90 -19.44
N SER A 161 -5.78 1.58 -19.30
CA SER A 161 -4.53 0.94 -18.88
C SER A 161 -4.31 -0.38 -19.59
N THR A 162 -3.05 -0.79 -19.70
CA THR A 162 -2.69 -2.16 -20.04
C THR A 162 -3.14 -3.16 -18.98
N ARG A 163 -3.56 -4.36 -19.41
CA ARG A 163 -3.97 -5.50 -18.60
C ARG A 163 -2.75 -6.34 -18.23
N VAL A 164 -1.87 -5.79 -17.39
CA VAL A 164 -0.62 -6.45 -16.98
C VAL A 164 -0.50 -6.52 -15.46
N GLY A 165 0.18 -7.57 -14.99
CA GLY A 165 0.40 -7.85 -13.57
C GLY A 165 -0.88 -7.69 -12.73
N GLY A 166 -0.85 -6.88 -11.69
CA GLY A 166 -2.00 -6.72 -10.77
C GLY A 166 -3.00 -5.63 -11.16
N ILE A 167 -2.81 -4.91 -12.28
CA ILE A 167 -3.72 -3.84 -12.72
C ILE A 167 -5.21 -4.26 -12.79
N PRO A 168 -5.57 -5.46 -13.27
CA PRO A 168 -6.97 -5.88 -13.34
C PRO A 168 -7.68 -5.95 -11.98
N GLU A 169 -6.94 -5.97 -10.88
CA GLU A 169 -7.46 -6.04 -9.51
C GLU A 169 -7.60 -4.65 -8.86
N VAL A 170 -7.08 -3.60 -9.49
CA VAL A 170 -6.98 -2.24 -8.93
C VAL A 170 -8.29 -1.46 -9.03
N LEU A 171 -9.04 -1.64 -10.11
CA LEU A 171 -10.33 -0.98 -10.31
C LEU A 171 -11.30 -1.94 -10.99
N PRO A 172 -12.59 -1.87 -10.68
CA PRO A 172 -13.60 -2.65 -11.39
C PRO A 172 -13.65 -2.25 -12.87
N GLU A 173 -14.00 -3.18 -13.76
CA GLU A 173 -14.05 -2.95 -15.22
C GLU A 173 -15.00 -1.83 -15.65
N SER A 174 -15.89 -1.36 -14.76
CA SER A 174 -16.74 -0.19 -14.99
C SER A 174 -16.00 1.15 -14.92
N LEU A 175 -14.86 1.21 -14.23
CA LEU A 175 -14.07 2.44 -14.03
C LEU A 175 -12.76 2.45 -14.82
N ILE A 176 -12.36 1.32 -15.39
CA ILE A 176 -11.10 1.19 -16.13
C ILE A 176 -11.31 0.45 -17.46
N ILE A 177 -10.76 1.00 -18.53
CA ILE A 177 -10.67 0.31 -19.82
C ILE A 177 -9.34 -0.43 -19.84
N LEU A 178 -9.41 -1.76 -19.77
CA LEU A 178 -8.26 -2.65 -19.82
C LEU A 178 -7.95 -3.05 -21.27
N CYS A 179 -6.73 -2.76 -21.71
CA CYS A 179 -6.22 -3.05 -23.04
C CYS A 179 -5.12 -4.10 -22.98
N GLU A 180 -4.94 -4.88 -24.04
CA GLU A 180 -3.74 -5.69 -24.18
C GLU A 180 -2.50 -4.79 -24.34
N PRO A 181 -1.28 -5.24 -23.94
CA PRO A 181 -0.05 -4.46 -24.07
C PRO A 181 0.43 -4.37 -25.53
N SER A 182 -0.43 -3.82 -26.38
CA SER A 182 -0.19 -3.59 -27.81
C SER A 182 -0.68 -2.20 -28.19
N VAL A 183 0.01 -1.56 -29.14
CA VAL A 183 -0.34 -0.22 -29.63
C VAL A 183 -1.78 -0.19 -30.15
N LYS A 184 -2.17 -1.20 -30.93
CA LYS A 184 -3.51 -1.30 -31.50
C LYS A 184 -4.60 -1.29 -30.42
N SER A 185 -4.46 -2.16 -29.41
CA SER A 185 -5.45 -2.27 -28.33
C SER A 185 -5.51 -1.01 -27.47
N LEU A 186 -4.38 -0.34 -27.22
CA LEU A 186 -4.34 0.92 -26.50
C LEU A 186 -5.01 2.06 -27.28
N CYS A 187 -4.79 2.14 -28.60
CA CYS A 187 -5.47 3.11 -29.45
C CYS A 187 -6.99 2.89 -29.44
N GLU A 188 -7.44 1.64 -29.61
CA GLU A 188 -8.87 1.28 -29.56
C GLU A 188 -9.50 1.63 -28.20
N GLY A 189 -8.80 1.34 -27.09
CA GLY A 189 -9.25 1.69 -25.75
C GLY A 189 -9.32 3.19 -25.51
N LEU A 190 -8.35 3.95 -26.03
CA LEU A 190 -8.33 5.40 -25.95
C LEU A 190 -9.44 6.04 -26.79
N GLU A 191 -9.67 5.55 -28.01
CA GLU A 191 -10.77 5.99 -28.86
C GLU A 191 -12.13 5.73 -28.21
N LYS A 192 -12.29 4.57 -27.56
CA LYS A 192 -13.47 4.24 -26.75
C LYS A 192 -13.67 5.24 -25.60
N ALA A 193 -12.62 5.56 -24.85
CA ALA A 193 -12.69 6.55 -23.77
C ALA A 193 -13.09 7.94 -24.28
N ILE A 194 -12.50 8.39 -25.40
CA ILE A 194 -12.82 9.67 -26.03
C ILE A 194 -14.28 9.69 -26.51
N SER A 195 -14.76 8.59 -27.09
CA SER A 195 -16.15 8.45 -27.53
C SER A 195 -17.13 8.55 -26.36
N GLN A 196 -16.85 7.86 -25.25
CA GLN A 196 -17.67 7.91 -24.03
C GLN A 196 -17.69 9.31 -23.39
N LEU A 197 -16.55 10.01 -23.41
CA LEU A 197 -16.46 11.39 -22.94
C LEU A 197 -17.32 12.33 -23.80
N LYS A 198 -17.23 12.21 -25.12
CA LYS A 198 -18.00 13.05 -26.05
C LYS A 198 -19.50 12.78 -26.01
N SER A 199 -19.91 11.54 -25.79
CA SER A 199 -21.32 11.17 -25.68
C SER A 199 -21.94 11.52 -24.31
N GLY A 200 -21.13 11.95 -23.34
CA GLY A 200 -21.59 12.19 -21.97
C GLY A 200 -21.98 10.91 -21.22
N ALA A 201 -21.52 9.75 -21.70
CA ALA A 201 -21.80 8.45 -21.08
C ALA A 201 -20.95 8.21 -19.81
N LEU A 202 -19.90 9.01 -19.61
CA LEU A 202 -19.06 8.92 -18.41
C LEU A 202 -19.79 9.47 -17.18
N PRO A 203 -19.72 8.78 -16.03
CA PRO A 203 -20.23 9.32 -14.79
C PRO A 203 -19.53 10.65 -14.43
N PRO A 204 -20.22 11.56 -13.73
CA PRO A 204 -19.60 12.77 -13.22
C PRO A 204 -18.38 12.44 -12.35
N PRO A 205 -17.31 13.27 -12.37
CA PRO A 205 -16.09 13.06 -11.59
C PRO A 205 -16.35 12.79 -10.10
N GLU A 206 -17.34 13.46 -9.51
CA GLU A 206 -17.74 13.28 -8.11
C GLU A 206 -18.27 11.86 -7.83
N SER A 207 -19.04 11.29 -8.76
CA SER A 207 -19.57 9.92 -8.62
C SER A 207 -18.44 8.91 -8.62
N ILE A 208 -17.48 9.05 -9.54
CA ILE A 208 -16.29 8.21 -9.62
C ILE A 208 -15.48 8.31 -8.32
N HIS A 209 -15.22 9.54 -7.85
CA HIS A 209 -14.51 9.77 -6.59
C HIS A 209 -15.19 9.07 -5.41
N ASN A 210 -16.51 9.20 -5.29
CA ASN A 210 -17.29 8.59 -4.21
C ASN A 210 -17.22 7.05 -4.25
N ILE A 211 -17.20 6.44 -5.43
CA ILE A 211 -17.01 5.00 -5.58
C ILE A 211 -15.60 4.60 -5.17
N VAL A 212 -14.56 5.24 -5.72
CA VAL A 212 -13.15 4.88 -5.48
C VAL A 212 -12.78 5.04 -4.00
N LYS A 213 -13.32 6.06 -3.33
CA LYS A 213 -13.17 6.30 -1.88
C LYS A 213 -13.57 5.09 -1.02
N THR A 214 -14.47 4.23 -1.51
CA THR A 214 -14.90 3.02 -0.76
C THR A 214 -13.96 1.83 -0.90
N PHE A 215 -13.12 1.80 -1.95
CA PHE A 215 -12.27 0.65 -2.23
C PHE A 215 -11.00 0.63 -1.36
N TYR A 216 -10.31 1.77 -1.30
CA TYR A 216 -8.97 1.85 -0.72
C TYR A 216 -8.90 2.91 0.38
N THR A 217 -8.67 2.45 1.61
CA THR A 217 -8.33 3.32 2.74
C THR A 217 -7.19 2.69 3.53
N TRP A 218 -6.23 3.50 3.96
CA TRP A 218 -5.11 3.04 4.77
C TRP A 218 -5.56 2.39 6.09
N ARG A 219 -6.69 2.84 6.64
CA ARG A 219 -7.30 2.22 7.82
C ARG A 219 -7.73 0.78 7.57
N ASN A 220 -8.40 0.51 6.45
CA ASN A 220 -8.81 -0.85 6.08
C ASN A 220 -7.59 -1.72 5.75
N VAL A 221 -6.59 -1.16 5.05
CA VAL A 221 -5.33 -1.89 4.78
C VAL A 221 -4.66 -2.29 6.10
N ALA A 222 -4.49 -1.35 7.04
CA ALA A 222 -3.87 -1.64 8.34
C ALA A 222 -4.65 -2.70 9.14
N GLU A 223 -5.99 -2.61 9.18
CA GLU A 223 -6.83 -3.62 9.84
C GLU A 223 -6.68 -5.02 9.23
N ARG A 224 -6.60 -5.11 7.89
CA ARG A 224 -6.38 -6.38 7.20
C ARG A 224 -4.97 -6.93 7.45
N THR A 225 -3.96 -6.06 7.45
CA THR A 225 -2.56 -6.44 7.76
C THR A 225 -2.45 -6.99 9.17
N GLU A 226 -3.09 -6.35 10.15
CA GLU A 226 -3.12 -6.79 11.53
C GLU A 226 -3.73 -8.18 11.68
N LYS A 227 -4.86 -8.48 11.02
CA LYS A 227 -5.45 -9.84 11.03
C LYS A 227 -4.48 -10.90 10.53
N VAL A 228 -3.64 -10.57 9.56
CA VAL A 228 -2.59 -11.49 9.06
C VAL A 228 -1.49 -11.65 10.11
N TYR A 229 -1.07 -10.57 10.77
CA TYR A 229 -0.07 -10.63 11.83
C TYR A 229 -0.57 -11.41 13.05
N ASP A 230 -1.80 -11.17 13.50
CA ASP A 230 -2.44 -11.94 14.58
C ASP A 230 -2.44 -13.44 14.26
N ARG A 231 -2.80 -13.80 13.03
CA ARG A 231 -2.82 -15.20 12.57
C ARG A 231 -1.42 -15.81 12.58
N VAL A 232 -0.45 -15.14 11.95
CA VAL A 232 0.92 -15.65 11.79
C VAL A 232 1.66 -15.69 13.13
N ALA A 233 1.38 -14.78 14.05
CA ALA A 233 1.97 -14.78 15.40
C ALA A 233 1.58 -16.03 16.21
N GLY A 234 0.44 -16.65 15.91
CA GLY A 234 0.00 -17.91 16.51
C GLY A 234 0.52 -19.17 15.81
N GLU A 235 1.16 -19.04 14.63
CA GLU A 235 1.68 -20.19 13.90
C GLU A 235 3.01 -20.68 14.48
N ALA A 236 3.15 -22.00 14.60
CA ALA A 236 4.39 -22.61 15.07
C ALA A 236 5.51 -22.38 14.05
N VAL A 237 6.67 -21.94 14.55
CA VAL A 237 7.87 -21.79 13.73
C VAL A 237 8.40 -23.17 13.39
N LEU A 238 8.19 -23.61 12.16
CA LEU A 238 8.66 -24.93 11.70
C LEU A 238 10.19 -25.03 11.80
N PRO A 239 10.74 -26.17 12.22
CA PRO A 239 12.18 -26.42 12.21
C PRO A 239 12.71 -26.53 10.77
N MET A 240 14.03 -26.43 10.61
CA MET A 240 14.65 -26.30 9.28
C MET A 240 14.41 -27.52 8.38
N ASP A 241 14.44 -28.72 8.96
CA ASP A 241 14.14 -29.98 8.28
C ASP A 241 12.73 -30.00 7.71
N GLU A 242 11.71 -29.63 8.48
CA GLU A 242 10.32 -29.54 7.98
C GLU A 242 10.16 -28.44 6.92
N ARG A 243 10.89 -27.32 7.04
CA ARG A 243 10.89 -26.27 6.00
C ARG A 243 11.49 -26.79 4.69
N LEU A 244 12.58 -27.54 4.75
CA LEU A 244 13.24 -28.12 3.57
C LEU A 244 12.38 -29.20 2.94
N ASP A 245 11.80 -30.09 3.74
CA ASP A 245 10.86 -31.12 3.26
C ASP A 245 9.66 -30.47 2.56
N ARG A 246 9.11 -29.39 3.13
CA ARG A 246 8.04 -28.61 2.50
C ARG A 246 8.45 -28.01 1.16
N LEU A 247 9.66 -27.46 1.05
CA LEU A 247 10.16 -26.89 -0.22
C LEU A 247 10.34 -27.98 -1.29
N ILE A 248 10.94 -29.12 -0.92
CA ILE A 248 11.22 -30.23 -1.83
C ILE A 248 9.92 -30.91 -2.28
N SER A 249 8.98 -31.14 -1.35
CA SER A 249 7.72 -31.85 -1.63
C SER A 249 6.68 -31.00 -2.36
N ARG A 250 6.64 -29.66 -2.15
CA ARG A 250 5.58 -28.79 -2.69
C ARG A 250 5.97 -27.97 -3.90
N CYS A 251 7.26 -27.67 -4.12
CA CYS A 251 7.69 -26.79 -5.21
C CYS A 251 8.12 -27.54 -6.49
N GLY A 252 7.89 -28.85 -6.56
CA GLY A 252 8.18 -29.68 -7.73
C GLY A 252 9.60 -30.30 -7.72
N PRO A 253 9.84 -31.34 -8.53
CA PRO A 253 10.98 -32.25 -8.40
C PRO A 253 12.34 -31.65 -8.78
N VAL A 254 12.38 -30.47 -9.42
CA VAL A 254 13.63 -29.77 -9.76
C VAL A 254 13.71 -28.46 -8.98
N THR A 255 12.68 -27.62 -9.09
CA THR A 255 12.63 -26.31 -8.43
C THR A 255 12.66 -26.41 -6.91
N GLY A 256 12.04 -27.45 -6.33
CA GLY A 256 12.08 -27.69 -4.89
C GLY A 256 13.48 -27.89 -4.34
N TYR A 257 14.33 -28.67 -5.04
CA TYR A 257 15.73 -28.85 -4.65
C TYR A 257 16.56 -27.57 -4.83
N ILE A 258 16.29 -26.79 -5.88
CA ILE A 258 16.96 -25.48 -6.09
C ILE A 258 16.62 -24.53 -4.93
N PHE A 259 15.34 -24.42 -4.56
CA PHE A 259 14.93 -23.57 -3.44
C PHE A 259 15.44 -24.08 -2.10
N ALA A 260 15.47 -25.40 -1.87
CA ALA A 260 16.06 -25.99 -0.68
C ALA A 260 17.56 -25.67 -0.58
N LEU A 261 18.31 -25.79 -1.69
CA LEU A 261 19.72 -25.43 -1.74
C LEU A 261 19.94 -23.94 -1.43
N LEU A 262 19.14 -23.05 -2.01
CA LEU A 262 19.18 -21.62 -1.71
C LEU A 262 18.84 -21.32 -0.25
N ALA A 263 17.87 -22.03 0.34
CA ALA A 263 17.51 -21.88 1.74
C ALA A 263 18.66 -22.31 2.67
N VAL A 264 19.31 -23.44 2.37
CA VAL A 264 20.51 -23.89 3.09
C VAL A 264 21.64 -22.87 2.95
N PHE A 265 21.90 -22.37 1.74
CA PHE A 265 22.93 -21.36 1.52
C PHE A 265 22.65 -20.07 2.31
N ASN A 266 21.40 -19.57 2.31
CA ASN A 266 21.00 -18.43 3.13
C ASN A 266 21.15 -18.70 4.63
N PHE A 267 20.84 -19.92 5.08
CA PHE A 267 21.05 -20.29 6.48
C PHE A 267 22.53 -20.34 6.86
N LEU A 268 23.38 -20.93 6.02
CA LEU A 268 24.84 -20.92 6.22
C LEU A 268 25.39 -19.51 6.19
N PHE A 269 24.90 -18.65 5.29
CA PHE A 269 25.25 -17.25 5.25
C PHE A 269 24.82 -16.52 6.54
N LEU A 270 23.63 -16.81 7.07
CA LEU A 270 23.20 -16.28 8.37
C LEU A 270 24.09 -16.76 9.52
N VAL A 271 24.48 -18.03 9.55
CA VAL A 271 25.42 -18.58 10.54
C VAL A 271 26.78 -17.87 10.44
N PHE A 272 27.27 -17.68 9.22
CA PHE A 272 28.50 -16.93 8.95
C PHE A 272 28.41 -15.47 9.42
N LEU A 273 27.29 -14.79 9.17
CA LEU A 273 27.05 -13.43 9.66
C LEU A 273 27.02 -13.38 11.19
N ARG A 274 26.36 -14.33 11.85
CA ARG A 274 26.35 -14.44 13.33
C ARG A 274 27.73 -14.76 13.90
N TRP A 275 28.57 -15.48 13.17
CA TRP A 275 29.96 -15.70 13.55
C TRP A 275 30.79 -14.42 13.43
N MET A 276 30.61 -13.64 12.36
CA MET A 276 31.29 -12.36 12.16
C MET A 276 30.82 -11.28 13.14
N ILE A 277 29.51 -11.23 13.43
CA ILE A 277 28.87 -10.24 14.29
C ILE A 277 27.94 -11.00 15.25
N PRO A 278 28.46 -11.47 16.40
CA PRO A 278 27.67 -12.20 17.39
C PRO A 278 26.47 -11.39 17.89
N ASP A 279 25.34 -12.05 18.12
CA ASP A 279 24.11 -11.39 18.60
C ASP A 279 24.33 -10.59 19.91
N SER A 280 25.30 -11.00 20.73
CA SER A 280 25.65 -10.36 22.00
C SER A 280 26.21 -8.94 21.86
N ILE A 281 26.72 -8.58 20.68
CA ILE A 281 27.25 -7.23 20.38
C ILE A 281 26.25 -6.37 19.58
N ILE A 282 25.08 -6.91 19.24
CA ILE A 282 24.05 -6.19 18.51
C ILE A 282 23.17 -5.46 19.51
N ASP A 283 23.16 -4.13 19.43
CA ASP A 283 22.30 -3.30 20.27
C ASP A 283 20.83 -3.69 20.12
N VAL A 284 20.19 -4.03 21.23
CA VAL A 284 18.75 -4.30 21.25
C VAL A 284 18.02 -3.00 20.97
N ALA A 285 17.24 -2.97 19.88
CA ALA A 285 16.48 -1.81 19.47
C ALA A 285 15.46 -1.41 20.55
N VAL A 286 15.76 -0.34 21.30
CA VAL A 286 14.89 0.21 22.37
C VAL A 286 13.44 0.36 21.90
N ASP A 287 12.51 -0.09 22.74
CA ASP A 287 11.05 0.07 22.58
C ASP A 287 10.64 1.55 22.69
N ALA A 288 10.83 2.30 21.61
CA ALA A 288 10.60 3.74 21.58
C ALA A 288 9.20 4.16 21.09
N THR A 289 8.46 3.27 20.39
CA THR A 289 7.19 3.60 19.71
C THR A 289 6.02 2.74 20.25
N GLY A 290 4.78 3.24 20.09
CA GLY A 290 3.56 2.57 20.56
C GLY A 290 3.03 3.05 21.93
N PRO A 291 1.88 2.52 22.41
CA PRO A 291 1.17 3.02 23.60
C PRO A 291 1.99 2.96 24.90
N LYS A 292 2.94 2.02 24.97
CA LYS A 292 3.85 1.80 26.11
C LYS A 292 5.31 2.14 25.77
N GLY A 293 5.57 2.82 24.65
CA GLY A 293 6.92 3.19 24.25
C GLY A 293 7.58 4.10 25.29
N ALA A 294 8.91 4.03 25.40
CA ALA A 294 9.66 4.82 26.38
C ALA A 294 9.44 6.35 26.31
N TRP A 295 8.81 6.85 25.24
CA TRP A 295 8.67 8.28 24.96
C TRP A 295 7.21 8.79 24.86
N THR A 296 6.19 7.95 25.08
CA THR A 296 4.79 8.43 25.21
C THR A 296 4.59 9.38 26.39
N HIS A 297 5.49 9.35 27.38
CA HIS A 297 5.46 10.24 28.54
C HIS A 297 6.10 11.62 28.32
N GLN A 298 6.70 11.92 27.16
CA GLN A 298 7.43 13.17 26.96
C GLN A 298 6.71 14.23 26.10
N TYR A 299 5.56 13.91 25.52
CA TYR A 299 4.69 14.91 24.90
C TYR A 299 3.38 14.99 25.68
N PRO A 300 3.20 15.98 26.56
CA PRO A 300 1.89 16.25 27.12
C PRO A 300 0.93 16.51 25.95
N SER A 301 -0.15 15.75 25.90
CA SER A 301 -1.34 16.13 25.15
C SER A 301 -1.64 17.59 25.48
N ARG A 302 -1.58 18.48 24.48
CA ARG A 302 -2.13 19.83 24.61
C ARG A 302 -3.61 19.67 24.95
N GLU A 303 -3.94 19.78 26.23
CA GLU A 303 -5.31 19.94 26.66
C GLU A 303 -5.85 21.20 25.98
N LYS A 304 -6.95 21.04 25.25
CA LYS A 304 -7.83 22.14 24.90
C LYS A 304 -8.45 22.63 26.20
N GLY A 305 -7.89 23.70 26.76
CA GLY A 305 -8.43 24.41 27.91
C GLY A 305 -8.29 25.92 27.69
N ASP A 306 -9.44 26.56 27.56
CA ASP A 306 -9.79 27.96 27.82
C ASP A 306 -9.20 29.09 26.97
N GLU A 307 -10.07 29.59 26.08
CA GLU A 307 -10.15 31.00 25.70
C GLU A 307 -10.37 31.85 26.96
N ASN A 308 -9.39 32.68 27.32
CA ASN A 308 -9.51 34.12 27.66
C ASN A 308 -8.33 34.58 28.51
N THR A 309 -7.95 35.86 28.32
CA THR A 309 -6.97 36.68 29.09
C THR A 309 -5.49 36.29 28.83
N GLU A 310 -4.55 37.15 28.40
CA GLU A 310 -4.35 38.59 28.55
C GLU A 310 -3.60 39.19 27.34
N GLU A 311 -3.93 40.43 27.01
CA GLU A 311 -3.06 41.37 26.30
C GLU A 311 -1.79 41.69 27.11
N SER A 312 -0.74 42.10 26.40
CA SER A 312 0.33 43.05 26.80
C SER A 312 1.77 42.52 26.84
N GLU A 313 2.62 43.22 26.06
CA GLU A 313 4.07 43.45 26.22
C GLU A 313 5.01 42.24 26.02
N THR A 314 6.04 42.25 25.16
CA THR A 314 7.02 43.31 24.89
C THR A 314 7.84 42.97 23.63
N ARG A 315 8.14 44.00 22.83
CA ARG A 315 9.28 44.22 21.90
C ARG A 315 9.90 43.08 21.10
#